data_AF-A0A967GQ94-F1
#
_entry.id   AF-A0A967GQ94-F1
#
_cell.length_a   1.000
_cell.length_b   1.000
_cell.length_c   1.000
_cell.angle_alpha   90.00
_cell.angle_beta   90.00
_cell.angle_gamma   90.00
#
_symmetry.space_group_name_H-M   'P 1'
#
loop_
_entity.id
_entity.type
_entity.pdbx_description
1 polymer ?
#
loop_
_entity_poly.entity_id
_entity_poly.type
_entity_poly.pdbx_seq_one_letter_code
_entity_poly.pdbx_strand_id
1 'polypeptide(L)'
;LVIRILRLLRMFRVLKMVGHVRGANTIMNGLMASRAKITVFFFTMVILAVLMGTVAYLVESGQDSGFDNIPVSVYWAVVTITTLGYGDIAPVSVVGKFLAAFCVLIGYCIIAVPTGIVTGEIFSAALKRQDETTDACASCGVHGHLLDAKFCRRCGEPLKGDREPGPDPNKVDGGGI
;
A
#
# COMPACT_ATOMS: atom_id res chain seq x y z
N LEU A 1 15.89 29.01 -30.10
CA LEU A 1 15.02 27.89 -29.66
C LEU A 1 15.82 26.70 -29.13
N VAL A 2 16.81 26.20 -29.88
CA VAL A 2 17.64 25.03 -29.49
C VAL A 2 18.34 25.17 -28.13
N ILE A 3 18.91 26.34 -27.80
CA ILE A 3 19.57 26.58 -26.49
C ILE A 3 18.57 26.52 -25.31
N ARG A 4 17.30 26.91 -25.51
CA ARG A 4 16.25 26.77 -24.49
C ARG A 4 15.89 25.29 -24.27
N ILE A 5 15.83 24.50 -25.34
CA ILE A 5 15.57 23.04 -25.29
C ILE A 5 16.73 22.32 -24.60
N LEU A 6 17.99 22.69 -24.88
CA LEU A 6 19.15 22.14 -24.19
C LEU A 6 19.16 22.45 -22.69
N ARG A 7 18.59 23.59 -22.26
CA ARG A 7 18.42 23.91 -20.83
C ARG A 7 17.32 23.07 -20.16
N LEU A 8 16.36 22.52 -20.91
CA LEU A 8 15.40 21.53 -20.41
C LEU A 8 16.03 20.15 -20.19
N LEU A 9 17.17 19.84 -20.84
CA LEU A 9 17.88 18.58 -20.63
C LEU A 9 18.34 18.38 -19.16
N ARG A 10 18.43 19.45 -18.36
CA ARG A 10 18.70 19.33 -16.91
C ARG A 10 17.55 18.66 -16.14
N MET A 11 16.34 18.62 -16.69
CA MET A 11 15.20 17.86 -16.12
C MET A 11 15.48 16.35 -16.12
N PHE A 12 16.30 15.86 -17.06
CA PHE A 12 16.75 14.47 -17.08
C PHE A 12 17.66 14.13 -15.88
N ARG A 13 18.11 15.12 -15.08
CA ARG A 13 18.75 14.86 -13.79
C ARG A 13 17.82 14.13 -12.80
N VAL A 14 16.49 14.22 -12.97
CA VAL A 14 15.50 13.39 -12.24
C VAL A 14 15.71 11.89 -12.50
N LEU A 15 16.13 11.49 -13.70
CA LEU A 15 16.43 10.08 -14.01
C LEU A 15 17.68 9.57 -13.26
N LYS A 16 18.51 10.46 -12.71
CA LYS A 16 19.65 10.06 -11.86
C LYS A 16 19.20 9.51 -10.50
N MET A 17 17.91 9.63 -10.15
CA MET A 17 17.28 9.01 -8.99
C MET A 17 17.13 7.48 -9.14
N VAL A 18 17.42 6.91 -10.32
CA VAL A 18 17.56 5.47 -10.57
C VAL A 18 18.68 4.84 -9.72
N GLY A 19 19.61 5.61 -9.18
CA GLY A 19 20.58 5.12 -8.18
C GLY A 19 19.95 4.67 -6.85
N HIS A 20 18.71 5.10 -6.54
CA HIS A 20 17.94 4.67 -5.36
C HIS A 20 17.05 3.44 -5.62
N VAL A 21 17.26 2.73 -6.74
CA VAL A 21 16.45 1.57 -7.15
C VAL A 21 16.42 0.43 -6.13
N ARG A 22 17.36 0.35 -5.17
CA ARG A 22 17.26 -0.63 -4.06
C ARG A 22 16.02 -0.42 -3.19
N GLY A 23 15.67 0.84 -2.87
CA GLY A 23 14.44 1.16 -2.15
C GLY A 23 13.20 0.90 -3.00
N ALA A 24 13.23 1.32 -4.27
CA ALA A 24 12.13 1.12 -5.21
C ALA A 24 11.82 -0.38 -5.46
N ASN A 25 12.85 -1.24 -5.54
CA ASN A 25 12.67 -2.67 -5.76
C ASN A 25 12.05 -3.37 -4.54
N THR A 26 12.33 -2.86 -3.33
CA THR A 26 11.69 -3.35 -2.09
C THR A 26 10.22 -2.99 -2.06
N ILE A 27 9.88 -1.75 -2.43
CA ILE A 27 8.49 -1.29 -2.56
C ILE A 27 7.76 -2.08 -3.66
N MET A 28 8.39 -2.29 -4.80
CA MET A 28 7.83 -3.05 -5.93
C MET A 28 7.54 -4.51 -5.54
N ASN A 29 8.50 -5.17 -4.88
CA ASN A 29 8.32 -6.54 -4.40
C ASN A 29 7.22 -6.62 -3.34
N GLY A 30 7.14 -5.65 -2.42
CA GLY A 30 6.05 -5.56 -1.45
C GLY A 30 4.69 -5.38 -2.11
N LEU A 31 4.60 -4.54 -3.16
CA LEU A 31 3.36 -4.33 -3.92
C LEU A 31 2.93 -5.60 -4.67
N MET A 32 3.87 -6.31 -5.30
CA MET A 32 3.60 -7.58 -5.97
C MET A 32 3.15 -8.68 -5.00
N ALA A 33 3.75 -8.75 -3.80
CA ALA A 33 3.33 -9.65 -2.74
C ALA A 33 1.90 -9.30 -2.23
N SER A 34 1.58 -8.02 -2.17
CA SER A 34 0.30 -7.49 -1.70
C SER A 34 -0.83 -7.52 -2.72
N ARG A 35 -0.54 -7.84 -4.00
CA ARG A 35 -1.46 -7.62 -5.12
C ARG A 35 -2.86 -8.21 -4.89
N ALA A 36 -2.96 -9.42 -4.34
CA ALA A 36 -4.23 -10.09 -4.11
C ALA A 36 -5.05 -9.37 -3.02
N LYS A 37 -4.40 -8.95 -1.93
CA LYS A 37 -5.03 -8.20 -0.84
C LYS A 37 -5.53 -6.83 -1.33
N ILE A 38 -4.74 -6.17 -2.16
CA ILE A 38 -5.08 -4.88 -2.77
C ILE A 38 -6.25 -5.04 -3.76
N THR A 39 -6.25 -6.08 -4.60
CA THR A 39 -7.36 -6.34 -5.53
C THR A 39 -8.67 -6.57 -4.79
N VAL A 40 -8.67 -7.38 -3.73
CA VAL A 40 -9.86 -7.59 -2.89
C VAL A 40 -10.34 -6.29 -2.29
N PHE A 41 -9.43 -5.46 -1.77
CA PHE A 41 -9.76 -4.16 -1.21
C PHE A 41 -10.43 -3.22 -2.24
N PHE A 42 -9.85 -3.06 -3.43
CA PHE A 42 -10.47 -2.23 -4.47
C PHE A 42 -11.82 -2.78 -4.94
N PHE A 43 -11.97 -4.10 -5.00
CA PHE A 43 -13.25 -4.72 -5.31
C PHE A 43 -14.32 -4.38 -4.25
N THR A 44 -13.96 -4.46 -2.96
CA THR A 44 -14.87 -4.04 -1.88
C THR A 44 -15.22 -2.54 -1.94
N MET A 45 -14.26 -1.69 -2.32
CA MET A 45 -14.48 -0.25 -2.48
C MET A 45 -15.48 0.04 -3.60
N VAL A 46 -15.37 -0.67 -4.74
CA VAL A 46 -16.33 -0.55 -5.85
C VAL A 46 -17.72 -1.02 -5.44
N ILE A 47 -17.84 -2.16 -4.74
CA ILE A 47 -19.14 -2.64 -4.23
C ILE A 47 -19.75 -1.59 -3.30
N LEU A 48 -18.98 -1.05 -2.36
CA LEU A 48 -19.45 -0.03 -1.44
C LEU A 48 -19.90 1.24 -2.18
N ALA A 49 -19.15 1.69 -3.18
CA ALA A 49 -19.54 2.82 -4.02
C ALA A 49 -20.83 2.55 -4.80
N VAL A 50 -21.03 1.33 -5.32
CA VAL A 50 -22.28 0.95 -5.98
C VAL A 50 -23.46 0.99 -5.00
N LEU A 51 -23.29 0.46 -3.78
CA LEU A 51 -24.32 0.50 -2.74
C LEU A 51 -24.68 1.94 -2.34
N MET A 52 -23.67 2.75 -1.97
CA MET A 52 -23.90 4.14 -1.55
C MET A 52 -24.45 4.99 -2.69
N GLY A 53 -23.98 4.79 -3.93
CA GLY A 53 -24.49 5.48 -5.11
C GLY A 53 -25.94 5.10 -5.42
N THR A 54 -26.33 3.84 -5.25
CA THR A 54 -27.73 3.41 -5.43
C THR A 54 -28.63 4.01 -4.36
N VAL A 55 -28.18 4.07 -3.09
CA VAL A 55 -28.95 4.72 -2.02
C VAL A 55 -29.08 6.23 -2.28
N ALA A 56 -28.00 6.89 -2.70
CA ALA A 56 -28.03 8.31 -3.04
C ALA A 56 -28.99 8.59 -4.21
N TYR A 57 -28.97 7.77 -5.26
CA TYR A 57 -29.93 7.86 -6.36
C TYR A 57 -31.37 7.80 -5.85
N LEU A 58 -31.71 6.84 -4.98
CA LEU A 58 -33.08 6.69 -4.46
C LEU A 58 -33.52 7.85 -3.57
N VAL A 59 -32.60 8.47 -2.83
CA VAL A 59 -32.91 9.61 -1.95
C VAL A 59 -33.04 10.91 -2.73
N GLU A 60 -32.19 11.09 -3.75
CA GLU A 60 -32.06 12.33 -4.51
C GLU A 60 -32.84 12.32 -5.83
N SER A 61 -33.37 11.16 -6.27
CA SER A 61 -34.16 11.05 -7.49
C SER A 61 -35.36 12.00 -7.42
N GLY A 62 -35.39 12.98 -8.34
CA GLY A 62 -36.44 13.99 -8.42
C GLY A 62 -36.17 15.32 -7.71
N GLN A 63 -34.99 15.53 -7.12
CA GLN A 63 -34.65 16.78 -6.40
C GLN A 63 -33.74 17.77 -7.18
N ASP A 64 -33.70 17.71 -8.51
CA ASP A 64 -32.88 18.63 -9.36
C ASP A 64 -31.39 18.67 -8.94
N SER A 65 -30.86 17.55 -8.46
CA SER A 65 -29.54 17.41 -7.84
C SER A 65 -28.49 16.69 -8.70
N GLY A 66 -28.80 16.44 -9.98
CA GLY A 66 -27.91 15.78 -10.94
C GLY A 66 -27.78 14.26 -10.79
N PHE A 67 -28.57 13.64 -9.90
CA PHE A 67 -28.66 12.18 -9.72
C PHE A 67 -29.62 11.55 -10.75
N ASP A 68 -29.28 11.64 -12.04
CA ASP A 68 -30.18 11.27 -13.14
C ASP A 68 -30.32 9.75 -13.34
N ASN A 69 -29.25 9.01 -13.07
CA ASN A 69 -29.21 7.56 -13.24
C ASN A 69 -28.24 6.90 -12.25
N ILE A 70 -28.36 5.58 -12.09
CA ILE A 70 -27.54 4.79 -11.17
C ILE A 70 -26.04 4.95 -11.49
N PRO A 71 -25.55 4.81 -12.74
CA PRO A 71 -24.13 4.99 -13.06
C PRO A 71 -23.56 6.35 -12.63
N VAL A 72 -24.30 7.44 -12.85
CA VAL A 72 -23.90 8.80 -12.42
C VAL A 72 -23.82 8.90 -10.90
N SER A 73 -24.77 8.28 -10.20
CA SER A 73 -24.79 8.24 -8.73
C SER A 73 -23.66 7.39 -8.15
N VAL A 74 -23.26 6.31 -8.83
CA VAL A 74 -22.08 5.51 -8.49
C VAL A 74 -20.80 6.32 -8.71
N TYR A 75 -20.71 7.08 -9.80
CA TYR A 75 -19.59 8.01 -10.03
C TYR A 75 -19.46 9.02 -8.87
N TRP A 76 -20.56 9.64 -8.44
CA TRP A 76 -20.57 10.51 -7.27
C TRP A 76 -20.06 9.81 -6.01
N ALA A 77 -20.52 8.56 -5.76
CA ALA A 77 -20.09 7.79 -4.61
C ALA A 77 -18.59 7.47 -4.65
N VAL A 78 -18.04 7.10 -5.81
CA VAL A 78 -16.59 6.87 -6.00
C VAL A 78 -15.81 8.13 -5.68
N VAL A 79 -16.17 9.28 -6.27
CA VAL A 79 -15.50 10.58 -6.06
C VAL A 79 -15.57 11.03 -4.60
N THR A 80 -16.67 10.75 -3.91
CA THR A 80 -16.87 11.11 -2.51
C THR A 80 -16.08 10.19 -1.56
N ILE A 81 -16.16 8.87 -1.74
CA ILE A 81 -15.44 7.90 -0.92
C ILE A 81 -13.92 8.04 -1.12
N THR A 82 -13.47 8.36 -2.33
CA THR A 82 -12.05 8.63 -2.61
C THR A 82 -11.59 10.02 -2.17
N THR A 83 -12.46 10.81 -1.53
CA THR A 83 -12.19 12.16 -1.03
C THR A 83 -11.82 13.19 -2.10
N LEU A 84 -12.04 12.88 -3.39
CA LEU A 84 -11.79 13.80 -4.50
C LEU A 84 -12.80 14.97 -4.48
N GLY A 85 -14.08 14.65 -4.32
CA GLY A 85 -15.15 15.63 -4.12
C GLY A 85 -15.19 16.75 -5.18
N TYR A 86 -15.26 16.42 -6.47
CA TYR A 86 -15.27 17.40 -7.55
C TYR A 86 -16.36 18.47 -7.44
N GLY A 87 -17.49 18.13 -6.80
CA GLY A 87 -18.59 19.07 -6.56
C GLY A 87 -19.45 19.35 -7.79
N ASP A 88 -19.28 18.57 -8.86
CA ASP A 88 -20.11 18.57 -10.07
C ASP A 88 -21.53 18.03 -9.81
N ILE A 89 -21.64 17.07 -8.88
CA ILE A 89 -22.91 16.49 -8.43
C ILE A 89 -22.87 16.46 -6.90
N ALA A 90 -23.95 16.91 -6.24
CA ALA A 90 -24.03 16.92 -4.79
C ALA A 90 -25.47 16.75 -4.31
N PRO A 91 -25.71 15.98 -3.23
CA PRO A 91 -27.05 15.83 -2.69
C PRO A 91 -27.55 17.16 -2.12
N VAL A 92 -28.79 17.51 -2.47
CA VAL A 92 -29.41 18.75 -2.01
C VAL A 92 -30.26 18.52 -0.76
N SER A 93 -30.82 17.31 -0.62
CA SER A 93 -31.71 16.95 0.47
C SER A 93 -30.98 16.85 1.80
N VAL A 94 -31.70 17.05 2.91
CA VAL A 94 -31.13 16.92 4.26
C VAL A 94 -30.63 15.49 4.50
N VAL A 95 -31.39 14.49 4.05
CA VAL A 95 -31.04 13.07 4.19
C VAL A 95 -29.82 12.72 3.32
N GLY A 96 -29.77 13.21 2.09
CA GLY A 96 -28.65 13.00 1.18
C GLY A 96 -27.36 13.68 1.66
N LYS A 97 -27.46 14.85 2.30
CA LYS A 97 -26.31 15.51 2.96
C LYS A 97 -25.79 14.70 4.14
N PHE A 98 -26.67 14.09 4.93
CA PHE A 98 -26.27 13.18 6.00
C PHE A 98 -25.57 11.92 5.43
N LEU A 99 -26.11 11.36 4.34
CA LEU A 99 -25.50 10.26 3.62
C LEU A 99 -24.10 10.63 3.09
N ALA A 100 -23.95 11.82 2.51
CA ALA A 100 -22.68 12.34 2.01
C ALA A 100 -21.64 12.46 3.13
N ALA A 101 -22.02 13.00 4.29
CA ALA A 101 -21.14 13.07 5.45
C ALA A 101 -20.65 11.69 5.89
N PHE A 102 -21.55 10.69 5.89
CA PHE A 102 -21.20 9.31 6.20
C PHE A 102 -20.26 8.68 5.15
N CYS A 103 -20.50 8.92 3.85
CA CYS A 103 -19.60 8.49 2.77
C CYS A 103 -18.17 9.04 2.96
N VAL A 104 -18.04 10.31 3.34
CA VAL A 104 -16.73 10.94 3.57
C VAL A 104 -16.00 10.29 4.74
N LEU A 105 -16.70 9.98 5.84
CA LEU A 105 -16.11 9.27 6.99
C LEU A 105 -15.62 7.87 6.60
N ILE A 106 -16.41 7.14 5.81
CA ILE A 106 -15.99 5.84 5.26
C ILE A 106 -14.74 6.00 4.39
N GLY A 107 -14.69 7.03 3.55
CA GLY A 107 -13.53 7.34 2.71
C GLY A 107 -12.23 7.49 3.49
N TYR A 108 -12.27 8.23 4.61
CA TYR A 108 -11.12 8.35 5.51
C TYR A 108 -10.68 6.99 6.09
N CYS A 109 -11.61 6.13 6.49
CA CYS A 109 -11.28 4.78 6.97
C CYS A 109 -10.64 3.91 5.87
N ILE A 110 -11.11 4.04 4.63
CA ILE A 110 -10.63 3.29 3.47
C ILE A 110 -9.17 3.65 3.13
N ILE A 111 -8.75 4.90 3.28
CA ILE A 111 -7.35 5.33 3.03
C ILE A 111 -6.33 4.60 3.92
N ALA A 112 -6.71 4.23 5.15
CA ALA A 112 -5.83 3.55 6.09
C ALA A 112 -5.47 2.11 5.65
N VAL A 113 -6.38 1.42 4.96
CA VAL A 113 -6.24 0.01 4.61
C VAL A 113 -5.10 -0.28 3.61
N PRO A 114 -5.01 0.36 2.43
CA PRO A 114 -3.93 0.08 1.48
C PRO A 114 -2.58 0.52 2.03
N THR A 115 -2.55 1.63 2.78
CA THR A 115 -1.36 2.09 3.50
C THR A 115 -0.89 1.03 4.50
N GLY A 116 -1.80 0.46 5.29
CA GLY A 116 -1.52 -0.60 6.24
C GLY A 116 -1.03 -1.90 5.58
N ILE A 117 -1.69 -2.34 4.50
CA ILE A 117 -1.31 -3.55 3.75
C ILE A 117 0.12 -3.40 3.21
N VAL A 118 0.40 -2.29 2.50
CA VAL A 118 1.71 -2.06 1.88
C VAL A 118 2.80 -1.90 2.95
N THR A 119 2.52 -1.15 4.01
CA THR A 119 3.48 -0.94 5.11
C THR A 119 3.82 -2.25 5.81
N GLY A 120 2.81 -3.10 6.09
CA GLY A 120 3.01 -4.40 6.72
C GLY A 120 3.86 -5.35 5.87
N GLU A 121 3.69 -5.31 4.55
CA GLU A 121 4.42 -6.16 3.61
C GLU A 121 5.87 -5.68 3.40
N ILE A 122 6.08 -4.35 3.36
CA ILE A 122 7.42 -3.76 3.36
C ILE A 122 8.16 -4.10 4.67
N PHE A 123 7.50 -3.98 5.82
CA PHE A 123 8.09 -4.28 7.12
C PHE A 123 8.42 -5.77 7.26
N SER A 124 7.51 -6.65 6.84
CA SER A 124 7.74 -8.10 6.84
C SER A 124 8.92 -8.49 5.92
N ALA A 125 9.03 -7.85 4.75
CA ALA A 125 10.16 -8.06 3.85
C ALA A 125 11.48 -7.53 4.42
N ALA A 126 11.45 -6.46 5.22
CA ALA A 126 12.62 -5.92 5.91
C ALA A 126 13.09 -6.83 7.04
N LEU A 127 12.18 -7.32 7.89
CA LEU A 127 12.49 -8.26 8.97
C LEU A 127 13.06 -9.59 8.42
N LYS A 128 12.47 -10.13 7.35
CA LYS A 128 12.96 -11.38 6.74
C LYS A 128 14.40 -11.27 6.20
N ARG A 129 14.84 -10.07 5.82
CA ARG A 129 16.25 -9.82 5.45
C ARG A 129 17.19 -9.76 6.64
N GLN A 130 16.70 -9.40 7.82
CA GLN A 130 17.50 -9.30 9.04
C GLN A 130 17.82 -10.69 9.60
N ASP A 131 16.90 -11.64 9.48
CA ASP A 131 17.08 -13.02 9.96
C ASP A 131 17.96 -13.90 9.06
N GLU A 132 18.44 -13.38 7.92
CA GLU A 132 19.30 -14.11 6.99
C GLU A 132 20.77 -13.62 7.04
N THR A 133 21.72 -14.52 7.30
CA THR A 133 23.15 -14.24 7.20
C THR A 133 23.52 -13.89 5.77
N THR A 134 24.42 -12.90 5.59
CA THR A 134 25.03 -12.63 4.28
C THR A 134 26.13 -13.66 3.94
N ASP A 135 26.45 -14.54 4.90
CA ASP A 135 27.39 -15.65 4.84
C ASP A 135 27.23 -16.53 3.59
N ALA A 136 28.30 -16.68 2.80
CA ALA A 136 28.37 -17.74 1.81
C ALA A 136 28.80 -19.05 2.50
N CYS A 137 28.11 -20.16 2.22
CA CYS A 137 28.61 -21.47 2.59
C CYS A 137 29.96 -21.75 1.89
N ALA A 138 30.99 -22.14 2.64
CA ALA A 138 32.34 -22.39 2.11
C ALA A 138 32.40 -23.56 1.11
N SER A 139 31.46 -24.50 1.19
CA SER A 139 31.43 -25.71 0.37
C SER A 139 30.66 -25.51 -0.95
N CYS A 140 29.48 -24.89 -0.90
CA CYS A 140 28.60 -24.77 -2.08
C CYS A 140 28.29 -23.32 -2.52
N GLY A 141 28.79 -22.30 -1.80
CA GLY A 141 28.62 -20.89 -2.14
C GLY A 141 27.20 -20.34 -2.03
N VAL A 142 26.27 -21.05 -1.37
CA VAL A 142 24.90 -20.54 -1.18
C VAL A 142 24.87 -19.50 -0.06
N HIS A 143 24.03 -18.47 -0.20
CA HIS A 143 23.82 -17.40 0.78
C HIS A 143 22.40 -17.47 1.38
N GLY A 144 22.11 -16.62 2.36
CA GLY A 144 20.77 -16.49 2.94
C GLY A 144 20.43 -17.64 3.90
N HIS A 145 21.36 -17.97 4.78
CA HIS A 145 21.15 -18.90 5.88
C HIS A 145 20.44 -18.17 7.03
N LEU A 146 19.61 -18.84 7.82
CA LEU A 146 19.08 -18.23 9.04
C LEU A 146 20.23 -17.89 10.00
N LEU A 147 20.09 -16.84 10.82
CA LEU A 147 21.12 -16.42 11.79
C LEU A 147 21.53 -17.56 12.75
N ASP A 148 20.62 -18.46 13.08
CA ASP A 148 20.81 -19.61 13.97
C ASP A 148 21.14 -20.92 13.22
N ALA A 149 21.28 -20.89 11.90
CA ALA A 149 21.52 -22.08 11.09
C ALA A 149 22.92 -22.67 11.38
N LYS A 150 22.95 -23.88 11.94
CA LYS A 150 24.19 -24.65 12.16
C LYS A 150 24.70 -25.38 10.92
N PHE A 151 23.82 -25.63 9.95
CA PHE A 151 24.12 -26.39 8.74
C PHE A 151 23.61 -25.67 7.50
N CYS A 152 24.31 -25.84 6.38
CA CYS A 152 23.93 -25.30 5.10
C CYS A 152 22.64 -25.95 4.58
N ARG A 153 21.61 -25.14 4.29
CA ARG A 153 20.31 -25.58 3.74
C ARG A 153 20.35 -26.35 2.42
N ARG A 154 21.48 -26.32 1.69
CA ARG A 154 21.61 -26.93 0.36
C ARG A 154 22.55 -28.14 0.34
N CYS A 155 23.71 -28.06 0.99
CA CYS A 155 24.70 -29.14 0.96
C CYS A 155 24.93 -29.82 2.32
N GLY A 156 24.35 -29.32 3.41
CA GLY A 156 24.51 -29.91 4.75
C GLY A 156 25.84 -29.62 5.45
N GLU A 157 26.75 -28.86 4.83
CA GLU A 157 28.02 -28.46 5.44
C GLU A 157 27.80 -27.67 6.74
N PRO A 158 28.53 -27.94 7.84
CA PRO A 158 28.46 -27.14 9.06
C PRO A 158 28.89 -25.68 8.80
N LEU A 159 28.05 -24.75 9.21
CA LEU A 159 28.33 -23.31 9.15
C LEU A 159 29.10 -22.91 10.41
N LYS A 160 30.16 -22.13 10.25
CA LYS A 160 31.01 -21.69 11.37
C LYS A 160 30.28 -20.60 12.16
N GLY A 161 29.59 -21.02 13.23
CA GLY A 161 28.74 -20.18 14.06
C GLY A 161 29.49 -19.52 15.21
N ASP A 162 30.28 -18.49 14.92
CA ASP A 162 30.99 -17.70 15.94
C ASP A 162 30.40 -16.27 16.06
N ARG A 163 29.06 -16.14 16.03
CA ARG A 163 28.40 -14.82 16.10
C ARG A 163 27.33 -14.78 17.17
N GLU A 164 27.48 -13.81 18.07
CA GLU A 164 26.48 -13.48 19.07
C GLU A 164 25.14 -13.19 18.39
N PRO A 165 24.02 -13.73 18.90
CA PRO A 165 22.71 -13.42 18.37
C PRO A 165 22.48 -11.91 18.44
N GLY A 166 22.07 -11.31 17.32
CA GLY A 166 21.62 -9.92 17.29
C GLY A 166 20.47 -9.69 18.26
N PRO A 167 20.23 -8.43 18.70
CA PRO A 167 19.21 -8.14 19.71
C PRO A 167 17.84 -8.61 19.24
N ASP A 168 17.18 -9.40 20.09
CA ASP A 168 15.84 -9.94 19.88
C ASP A 168 14.80 -8.79 19.83
N PRO A 169 14.13 -8.56 18.69
CA PRO A 169 13.13 -7.50 18.56
C PRO A 169 11.83 -7.76 19.34
N ASN A 170 11.63 -8.98 19.88
CA ASN A 170 10.47 -9.36 20.69
C ASN A 170 10.76 -9.39 22.20
N LYS A 171 11.96 -9.00 22.63
CA LYS A 171 12.27 -8.88 24.05
C LYS A 171 11.65 -7.58 24.59
N VAL A 172 10.37 -7.64 24.94
CA VAL A 172 9.72 -6.64 25.79
C VAL A 172 10.43 -6.70 27.12
N ASP A 173 11.12 -5.62 27.50
CA ASP A 173 11.77 -5.48 28.81
C ASP A 173 10.70 -5.52 29.91
N GLY A 174 10.36 -6.74 30.33
CA GLY A 174 9.61 -7.02 31.54
C GLY A 174 10.51 -6.80 32.75
N GLY A 175 10.77 -5.54 33.09
CA GLY A 175 11.40 -5.11 34.33
C GLY A 175 10.41 -4.25 35.11
N GLY A 176 9.72 -4.86 36.07
CA GLY A 176 8.83 -4.16 36.98
C GLY A 176 9.56 -3.44 38.12
N ILE A 177 8.76 -2.60 38.77
CA ILE A 177 8.95 -1.81 40.00
C ILE A 177 9.69 -0.48 39.82
#